data_AF-A0A943AXY9-F1
#
_entry.id   AF-A0A943AXY9-F1
#
_cell.length_a   1.000
_cell.length_b   1.000
_cell.length_c   1.000
_cell.angle_alpha   90.00
_cell.angle_beta   90.00
_cell.angle_gamma   90.00
#
_symmetry.space_group_name_H-M   'P 1'
#
loop_
_entity.id
_entity.type
_entity.pdbx_description
1 polymer ?
#
loop_
_entity_poly.entity_id
_entity_poly.type
_entity_poly.pdbx_seq_one_letter_code
_entity_poly.pdbx_strand_id
1 'polypeptide(L)'
;MKRLLDVSVSILVVIALFMSQSWAVTAAYADYSIDGSDDSNSFHLEGSTSNQVEPISEGQESDAGSVDSEPQDAQQVLSGETNEAAAADSASNDQLTVKNVSVSAHVQNIGWMDPVGLGKVAGTTGRGLNLEALKISLEVDGATSQEQIANAVSVEAHVSNVGWQAAVGNGGTAGTTGQSRAVEALRVRLSGELSARY
;
A
#
# COMPACT_ATOMS: atom_id res chain seq x y z
N MET A 1 -19.46 57.86 -17.04
CA MET A 1 -19.48 56.40 -17.30
C MET A 1 -18.09 55.83 -16.99
N LYS A 2 -17.99 54.61 -16.44
CA LYS A 2 -16.79 53.90 -15.88
C LYS A 2 -16.76 53.81 -14.34
N ARG A 3 -17.76 53.14 -13.75
CA ARG A 3 -17.83 52.70 -12.34
C ARG A 3 -18.69 51.42 -12.23
N LEU A 4 -18.46 50.43 -13.11
CA LEU A 4 -19.36 49.25 -13.22
C LEU A 4 -18.67 47.95 -13.70
N LEU A 5 -17.34 47.92 -13.74
CA LEU A 5 -16.56 46.76 -14.25
C LEU A 5 -15.67 46.10 -13.19
N ASP A 6 -15.25 46.81 -12.14
CA ASP A 6 -14.38 46.23 -11.08
C ASP A 6 -15.10 45.32 -10.07
N VAL A 7 -16.43 45.40 -9.94
CA VAL A 7 -17.17 44.59 -8.96
C VAL A 7 -17.29 43.12 -9.41
N SER A 8 -17.16 42.84 -10.71
CA SER A 8 -17.39 41.50 -11.27
C SER A 8 -16.21 40.53 -11.10
N VAL A 9 -14.98 41.05 -10.91
CA VAL A 9 -13.78 40.19 -10.81
C VAL A 9 -13.57 39.68 -9.38
N SER A 10 -13.86 40.51 -8.38
CA SER A 10 -13.72 40.12 -6.97
C SER A 10 -14.72 39.04 -6.52
N ILE A 11 -15.88 38.91 -7.17
CA ILE A 11 -16.85 37.84 -6.86
C ILE A 11 -16.34 36.45 -7.30
N LEU A 12 -15.60 36.36 -8.42
CA LEU A 12 -15.08 35.08 -8.90
C LEU A 12 -13.90 34.56 -8.06
N VAL A 13 -13.09 35.44 -7.48
CA VAL A 13 -11.94 35.04 -6.64
C VAL A 13 -12.39 34.52 -5.25
N VAL A 14 -13.50 35.04 -4.71
CA VAL A 14 -14.00 34.63 -3.37
C VAL A 14 -14.63 33.23 -3.38
N ILE A 15 -15.23 32.79 -4.49
CA ILE A 15 -15.86 31.46 -4.59
C ILE A 15 -14.81 30.32 -4.55
N ALA A 16 -13.57 30.58 -4.98
CA ALA A 16 -12.50 29.58 -4.99
C ALA A 16 -11.91 29.25 -3.60
N LEU A 17 -12.24 30.02 -2.55
CA LEU A 17 -11.59 29.93 -1.23
C LEU A 17 -12.43 29.28 -0.11
N PHE A 18 -13.66 28.83 -0.40
CA PHE A 18 -14.60 28.33 0.63
C PHE A 18 -14.85 26.81 0.65
N MET A 19 -14.09 26.00 -0.08
CA MET A 19 -14.22 24.54 -0.10
C MET A 19 -13.26 23.78 0.86
N SER A 20 -12.57 24.46 1.77
CA SER A 20 -11.59 23.83 2.69
C SER A 20 -12.11 23.50 4.10
N GLN A 21 -13.41 23.67 4.37
CA GLN A 21 -13.97 23.38 5.69
C GLN A 21 -14.34 21.89 5.81
N SER A 22 -13.33 21.10 6.16
CA SER A 22 -13.43 19.67 6.47
C SER A 22 -14.44 19.42 7.58
N TRP A 23 -15.49 18.66 7.26
CA TRP A 23 -16.31 17.97 8.26
C TRP A 23 -15.69 16.59 8.46
N ALA A 24 -15.12 16.34 9.65
CA ALA A 24 -14.64 15.02 10.00
C ALA A 24 -15.86 14.11 10.26
N VAL A 25 -16.17 13.24 9.30
CA VAL A 25 -17.10 12.14 9.54
C VAL A 25 -16.35 11.06 10.30
N THR A 26 -16.54 11.02 11.62
CA THR A 26 -16.28 9.79 12.38
C THR A 26 -17.29 8.74 11.95
N ALA A 27 -16.93 7.96 10.94
CA ALA A 27 -17.61 6.72 10.63
C ALA A 27 -17.19 5.68 11.69
N ALA A 28 -18.04 5.46 12.69
CA ALA A 28 -17.92 4.28 13.53
C ALA A 28 -18.17 3.06 12.65
N TYR A 29 -17.12 2.31 12.31
CA TYR A 29 -17.27 1.03 11.63
C TYR A 29 -17.99 0.06 12.58
N ALA A 30 -19.11 -0.49 12.12
CA ALA A 30 -19.70 -1.65 12.76
C ALA A 30 -18.75 -2.84 12.57
N ASP A 31 -18.39 -3.49 13.68
CA ASP A 31 -17.69 -4.76 13.65
C ASP A 31 -18.57 -5.79 12.92
N TYR A 32 -18.05 -6.33 11.82
CA TYR A 32 -18.64 -7.52 11.18
C TYR A 32 -17.63 -8.65 11.30
N SER A 33 -17.72 -9.34 12.43
CA SER A 33 -17.12 -10.66 12.61
C SER A 33 -17.57 -11.56 11.46
N ILE A 34 -16.63 -11.96 10.60
CA ILE A 34 -16.88 -12.96 9.57
C ILE A 34 -16.99 -14.32 10.28
N ASP A 35 -18.23 -14.75 10.48
CA ASP A 35 -18.53 -16.13 10.84
C ASP A 35 -18.27 -17.04 9.63
N GLY A 36 -17.27 -17.91 9.75
CA GLY A 36 -16.87 -18.85 8.72
C GLY A 36 -17.71 -20.12 8.76
N SER A 37 -18.98 -20.03 8.38
CA SER A 37 -19.87 -21.18 8.20
C SER A 37 -19.80 -21.72 6.77
N ASP A 38 -18.78 -22.55 6.49
CA ASP A 38 -18.74 -23.37 5.28
C ASP A 38 -19.76 -24.53 5.40
N ASP A 39 -20.95 -24.32 4.83
CA ASP A 39 -22.02 -25.31 4.81
C ASP A 39 -21.64 -26.57 4.02
N SER A 40 -21.96 -27.73 4.60
CA SER A 40 -21.57 -29.04 4.09
C SER A 40 -22.44 -29.48 2.90
N ASN A 41 -21.88 -29.60 1.71
CA ASN A 41 -22.57 -30.21 0.58
C ASN A 41 -22.27 -31.72 0.47
N SER A 42 -23.05 -32.54 1.18
CA SER A 42 -22.94 -34.00 1.18
C SER A 42 -23.62 -34.63 -0.04
N PHE A 43 -22.84 -34.89 -1.10
CA PHE A 43 -23.34 -35.66 -2.25
C PHE A 43 -23.14 -37.16 -2.01
N HIS A 44 -24.25 -37.87 -1.79
CA HIS A 44 -24.27 -39.30 -1.46
C HIS A 44 -24.46 -40.15 -2.74
N LEU A 45 -23.54 -41.08 -2.99
CA LEU A 45 -23.64 -42.10 -4.04
C LEU A 45 -23.13 -43.44 -3.51
N GLU A 46 -24.01 -44.43 -3.43
CA GLU A 46 -23.63 -45.80 -3.08
C GLU A 46 -22.99 -46.54 -4.26
N GLY A 47 -21.99 -47.37 -3.96
CA GLY A 47 -21.32 -48.24 -4.92
C GLY A 47 -20.44 -49.27 -4.23
N SER A 48 -21.04 -50.40 -3.82
CA SER A 48 -20.33 -51.49 -3.15
C SER A 48 -19.26 -52.15 -4.04
N THR A 49 -18.10 -52.52 -3.46
CA THR A 49 -17.65 -53.93 -3.41
C THR A 49 -16.45 -54.13 -2.47
N SER A 50 -16.38 -55.33 -1.91
CA SER A 50 -15.38 -55.79 -0.92
C SER A 50 -14.03 -56.16 -1.56
N ASN A 51 -12.91 -55.89 -0.87
CA ASN A 51 -12.05 -56.99 -0.39
C ASN A 51 -10.96 -56.55 0.61
N GLN A 52 -10.67 -57.47 1.53
CA GLN A 52 -9.66 -57.42 2.59
C GLN A 52 -8.25 -57.70 2.05
N VAL A 53 -7.20 -57.19 2.73
CA VAL A 53 -6.00 -57.93 3.19
C VAL A 53 -4.99 -56.97 3.88
N GLU A 54 -4.49 -57.40 5.04
CA GLU A 54 -3.50 -56.82 5.98
C GLU A 54 -2.06 -57.36 5.70
N PRO A 55 -0.95 -57.05 6.43
CA PRO A 55 -0.53 -55.86 7.22
C PRO A 55 1.02 -55.51 7.17
N ILE A 56 1.46 -54.67 8.12
CA ILE A 56 2.78 -54.51 8.81
C ILE A 56 4.10 -54.05 8.13
N SER A 57 4.73 -53.05 8.76
CA SER A 57 6.16 -52.95 9.23
C SER A 57 6.30 -51.59 9.97
N GLU A 58 6.56 -51.47 11.28
CA GLU A 58 7.87 -51.58 12.00
C GLU A 58 9.03 -50.86 11.27
N GLY A 59 9.88 -49.98 11.85
CA GLY A 59 10.09 -49.37 13.18
C GLY A 59 11.13 -48.22 13.06
N GLN A 60 11.80 -47.62 14.07
CA GLN A 60 11.70 -47.68 15.54
C GLN A 60 12.12 -46.33 16.21
N GLU A 61 13.38 -46.15 16.64
CA GLU A 61 13.89 -45.12 17.59
C GLU A 61 15.38 -44.75 17.38
N SER A 62 15.84 -43.70 18.10
CA SER A 62 17.24 -43.38 18.48
C SER A 62 18.21 -42.89 17.38
N ASP A 63 19.32 -42.18 17.66
CA ASP A 63 20.04 -41.99 18.94
C ASP A 63 20.71 -40.59 19.05
N ALA A 64 21.10 -40.20 20.27
CA ALA A 64 21.89 -39.00 20.55
C ALA A 64 23.40 -39.30 20.46
N GLY A 65 24.22 -38.30 20.07
CA GLY A 65 25.66 -38.52 19.86
C GLY A 65 26.50 -37.26 19.95
N SER A 66 26.65 -36.71 21.16
CA SER A 66 27.67 -35.68 21.45
C SER A 66 29.06 -36.32 21.48
N VAL A 67 30.04 -35.74 20.78
CA VAL A 67 31.46 -36.02 20.99
C VAL A 67 32.25 -34.71 20.97
N ASP A 68 32.72 -34.31 22.14
CA ASP A 68 33.72 -33.24 22.31
C ASP A 68 35.07 -33.66 21.73
N SER A 69 35.81 -32.70 21.15
CA SER A 69 37.26 -32.82 20.93
C SER A 69 37.90 -31.44 20.74
N GLU A 70 38.24 -30.82 21.86
CA GLU A 70 39.25 -29.76 22.02
C GLU A 70 40.26 -30.24 23.10
N PRO A 71 41.42 -29.57 23.32
CA PRO A 71 42.06 -28.50 22.55
C PRO A 71 43.54 -28.81 22.23
N GLN A 72 44.20 -27.90 21.50
CA GLN A 72 45.52 -27.30 21.83
C GLN A 72 46.10 -26.57 20.61
N ASP A 73 46.20 -25.25 20.66
CA ASP A 73 47.47 -24.63 21.06
C ASP A 73 47.27 -23.18 21.50
N ALA A 74 48.13 -22.67 22.39
CA ALA A 74 47.99 -21.34 22.97
C ALA A 74 49.32 -20.57 22.93
N GLN A 75 49.32 -19.37 22.34
CA GLN A 75 50.30 -18.34 22.69
C GLN A 75 49.66 -16.95 22.78
N GLN A 76 49.93 -16.31 23.93
CA GLN A 76 49.69 -14.89 24.25
C GLN A 76 50.68 -14.04 23.38
N VAL A 77 50.57 -12.73 23.13
CA VAL A 77 50.23 -11.51 23.90
C VAL A 77 49.85 -10.40 22.86
N LEU A 78 49.42 -9.15 23.15
CA LEU A 78 49.49 -8.28 24.34
C LEU A 78 48.26 -7.34 24.41
N SER A 79 48.20 -6.49 25.45
CA SER A 79 47.21 -5.41 25.66
C SER A 79 47.36 -4.20 24.71
N GLY A 80 46.24 -3.55 24.37
CA GLY A 80 46.21 -2.26 23.68
C GLY A 80 44.80 -1.67 23.56
N GLU A 81 44.23 -1.16 24.67
CA GLU A 81 43.02 -0.32 24.61
C GLU A 81 43.34 1.08 24.07
N THR A 82 42.87 1.38 22.85
CA THR A 82 42.60 2.76 22.43
C THR A 82 41.30 2.79 21.63
N ASN A 83 40.23 3.30 22.25
CA ASN A 83 39.00 3.64 21.55
C ASN A 83 39.25 4.86 20.65
N GLU A 84 39.38 4.67 19.34
CA GLU A 84 39.36 5.80 18.43
C GLU A 84 38.75 5.47 17.06
N ALA A 85 37.71 6.24 16.70
CA ALA A 85 37.11 6.33 15.38
C ALA A 85 36.85 5.01 14.63
N ALA A 86 35.84 4.27 15.11
CA ALA A 86 34.91 3.65 14.16
C ALA A 86 34.19 4.79 13.40
N ALA A 87 34.86 5.34 12.40
CA ALA A 87 34.24 6.12 11.35
C ALA A 87 33.34 5.15 10.57
N ALA A 88 32.11 4.97 11.07
CA ALA A 88 31.07 4.34 10.30
C ALA A 88 30.97 5.13 8.99
N ASP A 89 31.30 4.45 7.89
CA ASP A 89 31.16 4.95 6.53
C ASP A 89 29.66 5.11 6.24
N SER A 90 29.10 6.18 6.81
CA SER A 90 27.81 6.75 6.46
C SER A 90 27.99 7.49 5.14
N ALA A 91 28.38 6.74 4.11
CA ALA A 91 27.99 7.02 2.76
C ALA A 91 26.46 7.04 2.75
N SER A 92 25.89 8.23 3.00
CA SER A 92 24.48 8.50 2.76
C SER A 92 24.19 8.06 1.33
N ASN A 93 23.47 6.95 1.20
CA ASN A 93 23.03 6.50 -0.10
C ASN A 93 21.95 7.50 -0.56
N ASP A 94 22.39 8.55 -1.29
CA ASP A 94 21.62 9.70 -1.76
C ASP A 94 20.65 9.32 -2.90
N GLN A 95 20.11 8.12 -2.81
CA GLN A 95 19.43 7.39 -3.85
C GLN A 95 18.04 7.03 -3.31
N LEU A 96 17.00 7.68 -3.83
CA LEU A 96 15.63 7.60 -3.31
C LEU A 96 15.15 6.15 -3.15
N THR A 97 14.52 5.79 -2.02
CA THR A 97 13.87 4.49 -1.82
C THR A 97 12.43 4.64 -1.35
N VAL A 98 11.53 3.79 -1.82
CA VAL A 98 10.15 3.75 -1.31
C VAL A 98 10.15 3.05 0.05
N LYS A 99 9.79 3.81 1.10
CA LYS A 99 9.64 3.33 2.48
C LYS A 99 8.24 2.79 2.73
N ASN A 100 7.23 3.44 2.18
CA ASN A 100 5.83 3.07 2.38
C ASN A 100 4.97 3.41 1.16
N VAL A 101 3.89 2.66 0.97
CA VAL A 101 2.87 2.88 -0.05
C VAL A 101 1.51 2.85 0.63
N SER A 102 0.71 3.89 0.43
CA SER A 102 -0.69 3.92 0.85
C SER A 102 -1.61 4.33 -0.29
N VAL A 103 -2.82 3.78 -0.28
CA VAL A 103 -3.86 4.07 -1.28
C VAL A 103 -5.15 4.44 -0.56
N SER A 104 -5.74 5.57 -0.94
CA SER A 104 -7.08 5.99 -0.52
C SER A 104 -8.01 5.99 -1.74
N ALA A 105 -9.25 5.54 -1.54
CA ALA A 105 -10.26 5.41 -2.58
C ALA A 105 -11.41 6.40 -2.33
N HIS A 106 -11.88 7.08 -3.38
CA HIS A 106 -13.14 7.81 -3.36
C HIS A 106 -14.23 6.90 -3.94
N VAL A 107 -15.11 6.39 -3.08
CA VAL A 107 -16.20 5.50 -3.49
C VAL A 107 -17.52 6.28 -3.56
N GLN A 108 -18.28 6.04 -4.63
CA GLN A 108 -19.58 6.64 -4.87
C GLN A 108 -20.49 6.52 -3.63
N ASN A 109 -21.14 7.63 -3.26
CA ASN A 109 -22.02 7.76 -2.08
C ASN A 109 -21.36 7.49 -0.71
N ILE A 110 -20.03 7.29 -0.66
CA ILE A 110 -19.26 7.14 0.60
C ILE A 110 -18.28 8.31 0.75
N GLY A 111 -17.62 8.72 -0.33
CA GLY A 111 -16.54 9.70 -0.31
C GLY A 111 -15.16 9.06 -0.20
N TRP A 112 -14.17 9.84 0.25
CA TRP A 112 -12.83 9.34 0.55
C TRP A 112 -12.86 8.39 1.75
N MET A 113 -12.36 7.18 1.55
CA MET A 113 -12.09 6.19 2.60
C MET A 113 -10.66 6.36 3.14
N ASP A 114 -10.42 5.89 4.36
CA ASP A 114 -9.10 5.98 5.01
C ASP A 114 -7.99 5.36 4.14
N PRO A 115 -6.78 5.95 4.09
CA PRO A 115 -5.67 5.37 3.35
C PRO A 115 -5.26 4.01 3.94
N VAL A 116 -5.13 3.00 3.09
CA VAL A 116 -4.68 1.66 3.48
C VAL A 116 -3.32 1.33 2.88
N GLY A 117 -2.51 0.56 3.61
CA GLY A 117 -1.21 0.09 3.16
C GLY A 117 -1.27 -1.18 2.30
N LEU A 118 -0.10 -1.79 2.10
CA LEU A 118 0.09 -3.00 1.30
C LEU A 118 -0.82 -4.17 1.72
N GLY A 119 -1.32 -4.91 0.72
CA GLY A 119 -2.15 -6.10 0.93
C GLY A 119 -3.56 -5.84 1.48
N LYS A 120 -4.02 -4.58 1.50
CA LYS A 120 -5.37 -4.19 1.93
C LYS A 120 -6.20 -3.67 0.76
N VAL A 121 -7.52 -3.79 0.87
CA VAL A 121 -8.47 -3.29 -0.15
C VAL A 121 -8.75 -1.81 0.12
N ALA A 122 -8.37 -0.95 -0.83
CA ALA A 122 -8.79 0.44 -0.85
C ALA A 122 -10.13 0.55 -1.60
N GLY A 123 -11.23 0.77 -0.87
CA GLY A 123 -12.58 0.84 -1.44
C GLY A 123 -13.53 -0.19 -0.81
N THR A 124 -14.49 -0.70 -1.60
CA THR A 124 -15.50 -1.66 -1.11
C THR A 124 -15.67 -2.85 -2.04
N THR A 125 -15.72 -4.06 -1.46
CA THR A 125 -16.04 -5.30 -2.18
C THR A 125 -17.54 -5.59 -2.17
N GLY A 126 -18.09 -6.11 -3.27
CA GLY A 126 -19.47 -6.64 -3.35
C GLY A 126 -20.62 -5.62 -3.30
N ARG A 127 -20.36 -4.34 -3.02
CA ARG A 127 -21.40 -3.30 -2.81
C ARG A 127 -21.99 -2.68 -4.09
N GLY A 128 -21.43 -2.97 -5.27
CA GLY A 128 -21.92 -2.42 -6.55
C GLY A 128 -21.77 -0.89 -6.69
N LEU A 129 -20.83 -0.29 -5.94
CA LEU A 129 -20.57 1.16 -5.97
C LEU A 129 -19.37 1.48 -6.87
N ASN A 130 -19.45 2.59 -7.61
CA ASN A 130 -18.35 3.03 -8.46
C ASN A 130 -17.15 3.53 -7.62
N LEU A 131 -15.95 3.10 -7.99
CA LEU A 131 -14.70 3.75 -7.59
C LEU A 131 -14.52 4.99 -8.46
N GLU A 132 -14.66 6.19 -7.91
CA GLU A 132 -14.67 7.44 -8.69
C GLU A 132 -13.28 8.07 -8.85
N ALA A 133 -12.43 7.92 -7.83
CA ALA A 133 -11.04 8.36 -7.83
C ALA A 133 -10.18 7.56 -6.85
N LEU A 134 -8.85 7.67 -7.00
CA LEU A 134 -7.87 7.20 -6.03
C LEU A 134 -6.85 8.30 -5.71
N LYS A 135 -6.16 8.13 -4.58
CA LYS A 135 -4.86 8.75 -4.28
C LYS A 135 -3.87 7.64 -4.01
N ILE A 136 -2.69 7.71 -4.63
CA ILE A 136 -1.56 6.84 -4.34
C ILE A 136 -0.48 7.71 -3.71
N SER A 137 -0.09 7.38 -2.49
CA SER A 137 0.88 8.13 -1.70
C SER A 137 2.10 7.26 -1.37
N LEU A 138 3.28 7.70 -1.82
CA LEU A 138 4.58 7.13 -1.47
C LEU A 138 5.24 7.95 -0.36
N GLU A 139 5.72 7.25 0.67
CA GLU A 139 6.73 7.77 1.59
C GLU A 139 8.11 7.38 1.02
N VAL A 140 9.00 8.34 0.86
CA VAL A 140 10.29 8.17 0.16
C VAL A 140 11.43 8.67 1.04
N ASP A 141 12.38 7.79 1.34
CA ASP A 141 13.64 8.15 2.00
C ASP A 141 14.67 8.60 0.96
N GLY A 142 15.63 9.45 1.37
CA GLY A 142 16.67 9.99 0.49
C GLY A 142 16.21 11.10 -0.45
N ALA A 143 14.97 11.58 -0.34
CA ALA A 143 14.53 12.78 -1.06
C ALA A 143 15.09 14.06 -0.41
N THR A 144 15.72 14.92 -1.20
CA THR A 144 16.32 16.19 -0.76
C THR A 144 15.42 17.41 -1.03
N SER A 145 14.32 17.23 -1.77
CA SER A 145 13.34 18.29 -2.04
C SER A 145 11.89 17.79 -2.03
N GLN A 146 10.96 18.70 -1.74
CA GLN A 146 9.52 18.41 -1.82
C GLN A 146 9.06 18.10 -3.25
N GLU A 147 9.77 18.59 -4.27
CA GLU A 147 9.49 18.31 -5.67
C GLU A 147 9.83 16.85 -6.03
N GLN A 148 10.93 16.30 -5.51
CA GLN A 148 11.23 14.87 -5.64
C GLN A 148 10.14 14.00 -4.99
N ILE A 149 9.65 14.38 -3.81
CA ILE A 149 8.54 13.68 -3.13
C ILE A 149 7.26 13.79 -3.96
N ALA A 150 6.95 14.95 -4.53
CA ALA A 150 5.76 15.17 -5.35
C ALA A 150 5.80 14.39 -6.69
N ASN A 151 6.98 14.28 -7.30
CA ASN A 151 7.20 13.61 -8.59
C ASN A 151 7.59 12.13 -8.46
N ALA A 152 7.73 11.59 -7.24
CA ALA A 152 8.08 10.20 -6.96
C ALA A 152 7.15 9.18 -7.66
N VAL A 153 5.87 9.53 -7.79
CA VAL A 153 4.87 8.78 -8.55
C VAL A 153 4.00 9.72 -9.37
N SER A 154 3.62 9.27 -10.55
CA SER A 154 2.70 9.92 -11.47
C SER A 154 1.55 8.97 -11.80
N VAL A 155 0.31 9.42 -11.63
CA VAL A 155 -0.90 8.61 -11.81
C VAL A 155 -1.85 9.29 -12.80
N GLU A 156 -2.28 8.57 -13.84
CA GLU A 156 -3.42 8.95 -14.69
C GLU A 156 -4.57 7.98 -14.44
N ALA A 157 -5.81 8.50 -14.45
CA ALA A 157 -7.03 7.70 -14.46
C ALA A 157 -7.74 7.81 -15.81
N HIS A 158 -8.24 6.68 -16.32
CA HIS A 158 -9.27 6.66 -17.35
C HIS A 158 -10.62 6.64 -16.65
N VAL A 159 -11.42 7.70 -16.83
CA VAL A 159 -12.74 7.83 -16.20
C VAL A 159 -13.84 7.62 -17.23
N SER A 160 -14.86 6.87 -16.83
CA SER A 160 -15.99 6.50 -17.67
C SER A 160 -16.66 7.73 -18.30
N ASN A 161 -16.84 7.66 -19.62
CA ASN A 161 -17.39 8.74 -20.44
C ASN A 161 -16.61 10.08 -20.33
N VAL A 162 -15.33 10.04 -19.94
CA VAL A 162 -14.38 11.18 -19.91
C VAL A 162 -13.12 10.85 -20.70
N GLY A 163 -12.57 9.65 -20.52
CA GLY A 163 -11.29 9.24 -21.07
C GLY A 163 -10.13 9.39 -20.08
N TRP A 164 -8.90 9.37 -20.59
CA TRP A 164 -7.68 9.63 -19.81
C TRP A 164 -7.63 11.09 -19.34
N GLN A 165 -7.51 11.28 -18.04
CA GLN A 165 -7.30 12.59 -17.41
C GLN A 165 -5.82 12.94 -17.32
N ALA A 166 -5.52 14.20 -16.99
CA ALA A 166 -4.16 14.67 -16.73
C ALA A 166 -3.51 13.87 -15.58
N ALA A 167 -2.21 13.64 -15.70
CA ALA A 167 -1.45 12.95 -14.68
C ALA A 167 -1.34 13.81 -13.40
N VAL A 168 -1.47 13.17 -12.24
CA VAL A 168 -1.28 13.79 -10.93
C VAL A 168 -0.06 13.19 -10.23
N GLY A 169 0.61 14.00 -9.41
CA GLY A 169 1.75 13.56 -8.60
C GLY A 169 1.35 12.78 -7.34
N ASN A 170 2.34 12.54 -6.49
CA ASN A 170 2.22 11.84 -5.22
C ASN A 170 1.09 12.39 -4.33
N GLY A 171 0.17 11.51 -3.89
CA GLY A 171 -1.02 11.87 -3.11
C GLY A 171 -2.11 12.65 -3.85
N GLY A 172 -1.94 12.90 -5.15
CA GLY A 172 -2.91 13.60 -6.00
C GLY A 172 -4.16 12.76 -6.30
N THR A 173 -5.28 13.45 -6.54
CA THR A 173 -6.56 12.81 -6.91
C THR A 173 -6.56 12.40 -8.38
N ALA A 174 -6.38 11.10 -8.65
CA ALA A 174 -6.55 10.52 -9.98
C ALA A 174 -8.00 10.03 -10.14
N GLY A 175 -8.80 10.72 -10.95
CA GLY A 175 -10.21 10.39 -11.18
C GLY A 175 -11.13 11.62 -11.06
N THR A 176 -12.37 11.37 -10.64
CA THR A 176 -13.37 12.41 -10.32
C THR A 176 -14.00 12.14 -8.96
N THR A 177 -14.59 13.13 -8.32
CA THR A 177 -15.26 12.96 -7.01
C THR A 177 -16.70 13.44 -7.10
N GLY A 178 -17.66 12.59 -6.73
CA GLY A 178 -19.09 12.95 -6.72
C GLY A 178 -19.74 13.11 -8.10
N GLN A 179 -19.14 12.54 -9.14
CA GLN A 179 -19.68 12.59 -10.52
C GLN A 179 -20.42 11.30 -10.92
N SER A 180 -20.46 10.30 -10.03
CA SER A 180 -20.95 8.93 -10.27
C SER A 180 -20.28 8.20 -11.44
N ARG A 181 -19.08 8.61 -11.84
CA ARG A 181 -18.31 8.02 -12.94
C ARG A 181 -17.21 7.12 -12.39
N ALA A 182 -17.15 5.88 -12.87
CA ALA A 182 -16.13 4.93 -12.47
C ALA A 182 -14.76 5.25 -13.11
N VAL A 183 -13.68 4.99 -12.37
CA VAL A 183 -12.34 4.74 -12.92
C VAL A 183 -12.35 3.36 -13.57
N GLU A 184 -12.00 3.31 -14.85
CA GLU A 184 -12.00 2.09 -15.68
C GLU A 184 -10.58 1.54 -15.89
N ALA A 185 -9.56 2.41 -15.83
CA ALA A 185 -8.15 2.05 -15.91
C ALA A 185 -7.26 3.07 -15.21
N LEU A 186 -6.03 2.64 -14.87
CA LEU A 186 -4.98 3.49 -14.31
C LEU A 186 -3.69 3.34 -15.12
N ARG A 187 -2.89 4.40 -15.17
CA ARG A 187 -1.45 4.34 -15.48
C ARG A 187 -0.70 4.87 -14.28
N VAL A 188 0.24 4.10 -13.77
CA VAL A 188 1.12 4.50 -12.67
C VAL A 188 2.55 4.45 -13.19
N ARG A 189 3.33 5.49 -12.92
CA ARG A 189 4.75 5.58 -13.27
C ARG A 189 5.52 6.09 -12.05
N LEU A 190 6.68 5.50 -11.77
CA LEU A 190 7.62 6.05 -10.79
C LEU A 190 8.50 7.12 -11.44
N SER A 191 9.21 7.92 -10.62
CA SER A 191 10.27 8.81 -11.13
C SER A 191 11.41 8.00 -11.79
N GLY A 192 12.31 8.66 -12.51
CA GLY A 192 13.46 7.99 -13.15
C GLY A 192 14.37 7.29 -12.13
N GLU A 193 14.61 7.93 -10.99
CA GLU A 193 15.46 7.43 -9.90
C GLU A 193 14.82 6.21 -9.21
N LEU A 194 13.49 6.23 -9.02
CA LEU A 194 12.76 5.13 -8.40
C LEU A 194 12.53 3.96 -9.37
N SER A 195 12.14 4.21 -10.61
CA SER A 195 11.97 3.16 -11.64
C SER A 195 13.28 2.46 -12.03
N ALA A 196 14.44 3.08 -11.77
CA ALA A 196 15.73 2.40 -11.92
C ALA A 196 15.99 1.31 -10.84
N ARG A 197 15.14 1.20 -9.81
CA ARG A 197 15.29 0.25 -8.69
C ARG A 197 14.24 -0.87 -8.65
N TYR A 198 13.05 -0.67 -9.23
CA TYR A 198 11.86 -1.52 -9.10
C TYR A 198 11.24 -1.82 -10.46
#